data_AF-T2J1E6-F1
#
_entry.id   AF-T2J1E6-F1
#
_cell.length_a   1.000
_cell.length_b   1.000
_cell.length_c   1.000
_cell.angle_alpha   90.00
_cell.angle_beta   90.00
_cell.angle_gamma   90.00
#
_symmetry.space_group_name_H-M   'P 1'
#
loop_
_entity.id
_entity.type
_entity.pdbx_description
1 polymer ?
#
loop_
_entity_poly.entity_id
_entity_poly.type
_entity_poly.pdbx_seq_one_letter_code
_entity_poly.pdbx_strand_id
1 'polypeptide(L)'
;MAAAAGGCILIRRQILEEIGGIEVVKQALIDDCSLAAAVKAKLQEDRQNIKQGIWLGLSEKTLSLRPYENLDSIWNMVARTAYTQLNYSPLLLIGTLLGLTIVYLVAPIGLIMGLIIQNTVMTILGGITWLLMSISYLPTLKLYQCSLLWSLTLPLIGLLYGLMTLDSAWRHWRGKGGGWKGRVYVNS
;
A
#
# COMPACT_ATOMS: atom_id res chain seq x y z
N MET A 1 1.38 -2.82 14.04
CA MET A 1 1.70 -3.03 12.61
C MET A 1 3.14 -3.49 12.48
N ALA A 2 3.36 -4.59 11.75
CA ALA A 2 4.66 -5.03 11.27
C ALA A 2 4.53 -5.02 9.75
N ALA A 3 5.37 -4.26 9.06
CA ALA A 3 5.43 -4.29 7.62
C ALA A 3 6.60 -5.19 7.24
N ALA A 4 6.38 -6.11 6.33
CA ALA A 4 7.45 -6.62 5.48
C ALA A 4 6.95 -6.52 4.04
N ALA A 5 7.82 -6.00 3.20
CA ALA A 5 7.59 -5.84 1.78
C ALA A 5 8.90 -6.26 1.14
N GLY A 6 9.01 -7.50 0.66
CA GLY A 6 10.29 -7.97 0.17
C GLY A 6 10.20 -9.20 -0.71
N GLY A 7 10.69 -9.07 -1.94
CA GLY A 7 11.07 -10.21 -2.78
C GLY A 7 12.23 -11.05 -2.20
N CYS A 8 12.81 -10.63 -1.07
CA CYS A 8 13.81 -11.36 -0.30
C CYS A 8 13.63 -11.06 1.20
N ILE A 9 13.58 -12.10 2.02
CA ILE A 9 13.47 -12.01 3.49
C ILE A 9 14.59 -12.85 4.08
N LEU A 10 15.40 -12.25 4.96
CA LEU A 10 16.40 -12.96 5.75
C LEU A 10 15.89 -13.10 7.18
N ILE A 11 15.71 -14.33 7.65
CA ILE A 11 15.23 -14.63 8.99
C ILE A 11 16.20 -15.56 9.71
N ARG A 12 16.37 -15.33 11.02
CA ARG A 12 17.19 -16.19 11.88
C ARG A 12 16.44 -17.50 12.09
N ARG A 13 17.10 -18.64 11.81
CA ARG A 13 16.46 -19.97 11.83
C ARG A 13 15.70 -20.28 13.13
N GLN A 14 16.28 -19.94 14.28
CA GLN A 14 15.67 -20.18 15.59
C GLN A 14 14.29 -19.51 15.72
N ILE A 15 14.18 -18.24 15.31
CA ILE A 15 12.91 -17.49 15.33
C ILE A 15 11.90 -18.12 14.37
N LEU A 16 12.35 -18.59 13.20
CA LEU A 16 11.47 -19.26 12.22
C LEU A 16 10.91 -20.57 12.78
N GLU A 17 11.70 -21.35 13.53
CA GLU A 17 11.25 -22.58 14.18
C GLU A 17 10.27 -22.27 15.33
N GLU A 18 10.54 -21.24 16.13
CA GLU A 18 9.69 -20.81 17.24
C GLU A 18 8.30 -20.29 16.81
N ILE A 19 8.21 -19.66 15.64
CA ILE A 19 6.91 -19.25 15.06
C ILE A 19 6.17 -20.40 14.38
N GLY A 20 6.67 -21.65 14.39
CA GLY A 20 6.01 -22.79 13.74
C GLY A 20 6.32 -22.92 12.25
N GLY A 21 7.41 -22.30 11.77
CA GLY A 21 7.87 -22.40 10.39
C GLY A 21 6.98 -21.67 9.38
N ILE A 22 7.03 -22.11 8.12
CA ILE A 22 6.27 -21.50 7.01
C ILE A 22 4.76 -21.85 7.10
N GLU A 23 4.38 -22.83 7.92
CA GLU A 23 2.98 -23.25 8.04
C GLU A 23 2.07 -22.14 8.54
N VAL A 24 2.56 -21.25 9.41
CA VAL A 24 1.81 -20.10 9.93
C VAL A 24 1.42 -19.09 8.84
N VAL A 25 2.16 -19.10 7.72
CA VAL A 25 1.95 -18.16 6.62
C VAL A 25 1.15 -18.79 5.48
N LYS A 26 0.96 -20.12 5.48
CA LYS A 26 0.33 -20.89 4.39
C LYS A 26 -1.13 -20.49 4.08
N GLN A 27 -1.82 -19.88 5.03
CA GLN A 27 -3.21 -19.42 4.89
C GLN A 27 -3.32 -17.89 4.72
N ALA A 28 -2.21 -17.15 4.81
CA ALA A 28 -2.22 -15.71 4.66
C ALA A 28 -2.41 -15.31 3.19
N LEU A 29 -3.11 -14.20 2.96
CA LEU A 29 -3.23 -13.60 1.63
C LEU A 29 -2.00 -12.74 1.30
N ILE A 30 -1.30 -12.25 2.33
CA ILE A 30 -0.08 -11.44 2.25
C ILE A 30 0.97 -12.09 3.16
N ASP A 31 1.74 -12.99 2.57
CA ASP A 31 2.68 -13.84 3.30
C ASP A 31 3.72 -13.01 4.09
N ASP A 32 4.27 -11.96 3.47
CA ASP A 32 5.32 -11.13 4.06
C ASP A 32 4.86 -10.42 5.35
N CYS A 33 3.71 -9.74 5.30
CA CYS A 33 3.18 -9.01 6.46
C CYS A 33 2.76 -9.96 7.59
N SER A 34 2.18 -11.12 7.27
CA SER A 34 1.80 -12.12 8.27
C SER A 34 3.03 -12.73 8.95
N LEU A 35 4.08 -13.04 8.18
CA LEU A 35 5.36 -13.48 8.72
C LEU A 35 5.98 -12.42 9.65
N ALA A 36 6.02 -11.16 9.21
CA ALA A 36 6.55 -10.06 10.00
C ALA A 36 5.76 -9.83 11.31
N ALA A 37 4.44 -10.00 11.28
CA ALA A 37 3.60 -9.90 12.46
C ALA A 37 3.87 -11.04 13.46
N ALA A 38 3.98 -12.28 12.99
CA ALA A 38 4.31 -13.44 13.83
C ALA A 38 5.70 -13.31 14.47
N VAL A 39 6.70 -12.90 13.69
CA VAL A 39 8.06 -12.63 14.20
C VAL A 39 8.02 -11.51 15.24
N LYS A 40 7.33 -10.40 14.97
CA LYS A 40 7.24 -9.28 15.93
C LYS A 40 6.57 -9.69 17.23
N ALA A 41 5.50 -10.51 17.17
CA ALA A 41 4.83 -10.99 18.37
C ALA A 41 5.77 -11.82 19.27
N LYS A 42 6.60 -12.68 18.67
CA LYS A 42 7.60 -13.47 19.42
C LYS A 42 8.76 -12.63 19.96
N LEU A 43 9.28 -11.70 19.17
CA LEU A 43 10.31 -10.76 19.63
C LEU A 43 9.83 -9.86 20.79
N GLN A 44 8.52 -9.60 20.89
CA GLN A 44 7.94 -8.83 22.00
C GLN A 44 7.70 -9.67 23.27
N GLU A 45 7.55 -10.99 23.14
CA GLU A 45 7.40 -11.93 24.26
C GLU A 45 8.72 -12.07 25.04
N ASP A 46 9.85 -12.08 24.33
CA ASP A 46 11.18 -12.17 24.92
C ASP A 46 11.78 -10.79 25.26
N ARG A 47 11.26 -10.16 26.32
CA ARG A 47 11.68 -8.81 26.79
C ARG A 47 13.17 -8.68 27.13
N GLN A 48 13.90 -9.78 27.27
CA GLN A 48 15.36 -9.75 27.52
C GLN A 48 16.18 -9.47 26.25
N ASN A 49 15.58 -9.59 25.06
CA ASN A 49 16.24 -9.43 23.76
C ASN A 49 15.82 -8.15 23.00
N ILE A 50 15.93 -6.98 23.65
CA ILE A 50 15.57 -5.66 23.10
C ILE A 50 16.31 -5.32 21.77
N LYS A 51 17.41 -6.02 21.45
CA LYS A 51 18.23 -5.76 20.25
C LYS A 51 17.72 -6.38 18.95
N GLN A 52 16.67 -7.21 18.99
CA GLN A 52 16.16 -7.86 17.79
C GLN A 52 15.01 -7.03 17.20
N GLY A 53 15.30 -6.32 16.12
CA GLY A 53 14.33 -5.52 15.37
C GLY A 53 14.10 -6.08 13.96
N ILE A 54 12.89 -5.87 13.43
CA ILE A 54 12.63 -6.07 12.00
C ILE A 54 13.21 -4.86 11.27
N TRP A 55 14.17 -5.10 10.37
CA TRP A 55 14.74 -4.08 9.51
C TRP A 55 14.18 -4.22 8.10
N LEU A 56 13.76 -3.09 7.51
CA LEU A 56 13.35 -3.01 6.12
C LEU A 56 14.38 -2.19 5.36
N GLY A 57 15.00 -2.83 4.37
CA GLY A 57 15.93 -2.20 3.46
C GLY A 57 15.36 -2.13 2.06
N LEU A 58 15.66 -1.05 1.35
CA LEU A 58 15.50 -1.04 -0.10
C LEU A 58 16.71 -1.71 -0.75
N SER A 59 16.46 -2.70 -1.59
CA SER A 59 17.48 -3.36 -2.41
C SER A 59 17.23 -3.03 -3.88
N GLU A 60 18.19 -2.36 -4.51
CA GLU A 60 18.14 -2.04 -5.95
C GLU A 60 18.50 -3.24 -6.85
N LYS A 61 18.98 -4.35 -6.25
CA LYS A 61 19.48 -5.53 -6.98
C LYS A 61 18.46 -6.66 -7.12
N THR A 62 17.28 -6.51 -6.54
CA THR A 62 16.24 -7.57 -6.57
C THR A 62 15.26 -7.27 -7.69
N LEU A 63 15.33 -8.03 -8.77
CA LEU A 63 14.40 -7.90 -9.90
C LEU A 63 13.27 -8.92 -9.75
N SER A 64 12.03 -8.45 -9.76
CA SER A 64 10.86 -9.34 -9.83
C SER A 64 10.79 -9.97 -11.22
N LEU A 65 10.84 -11.30 -11.27
CA LEU A 65 10.64 -12.07 -12.51
C LEU A 65 9.18 -12.06 -13.00
N ARG A 66 8.26 -11.43 -12.25
CA ARG A 66 6.86 -11.25 -12.62
C ARG A 66 6.61 -9.79 -12.99
N PRO A 67 6.87 -9.39 -14.24
CA PRO A 67 6.53 -8.06 -14.70
C PRO A 67 5.00 -7.90 -14.74
N TYR A 68 4.52 -6.75 -14.27
CA TYR A 68 3.13 -6.33 -14.41
C TYR A 68 3.07 -5.39 -15.61
N GLU A 69 2.85 -5.96 -16.80
CA GLU A 69 2.93 -5.20 -18.05
C GLU A 69 1.72 -4.29 -18.29
N ASN A 70 0.58 -4.57 -17.63
CA ASN A 70 -0.69 -3.88 -17.88
C ASN A 70 -1.30 -3.30 -16.61
N LEU A 71 -2.00 -2.17 -16.74
CA LEU A 71 -2.76 -1.55 -15.65
C LEU A 71 -3.77 -2.51 -15.02
N ASP A 72 -4.41 -3.38 -15.81
CA ASP A 72 -5.35 -4.39 -15.29
C ASP A 72 -4.68 -5.39 -14.34
N SER A 73 -3.41 -5.72 -14.59
CA SER A 73 -2.66 -6.64 -13.74
C SER A 73 -2.32 -6.00 -12.39
N ILE A 74 -1.99 -4.70 -12.39
CA ILE A 74 -1.77 -3.89 -11.19
C ILE A 74 -3.10 -3.71 -10.45
N TRP A 75 -4.17 -3.38 -11.17
CA TRP A 75 -5.50 -3.22 -10.61
C TRP A 75 -5.95 -4.48 -9.88
N ASN A 76 -5.84 -5.64 -10.52
CA ASN A 76 -6.21 -6.91 -9.90
C ASN A 76 -5.30 -7.28 -8.72
N MET A 77 -4.02 -6.89 -8.76
CA MET A 77 -3.10 -7.08 -7.64
C MET A 77 -3.55 -6.27 -6.41
N VAL A 78 -3.84 -4.97 -6.59
CA VAL A 78 -4.28 -4.07 -5.52
C VAL A 78 -5.69 -4.43 -5.05
N ALA A 79 -6.63 -4.63 -5.97
CA ALA A 79 -8.02 -4.97 -5.66
C ALA A 79 -8.14 -6.30 -4.89
N ARG A 80 -7.15 -7.19 -4.97
CA ARG A 80 -7.14 -8.43 -4.18
C ARG A 80 -6.76 -8.20 -2.72
N THR A 81 -5.85 -7.27 -2.43
CA THR A 81 -5.22 -7.15 -1.11
C THR A 81 -5.63 -5.89 -0.33
N ALA A 82 -6.05 -4.82 -1.00
CA ALA A 82 -6.29 -3.53 -0.36
C ALA A 82 -7.31 -3.61 0.79
N TYR A 83 -8.46 -4.25 0.58
CA TYR A 83 -9.47 -4.39 1.65
C TYR A 83 -9.03 -5.31 2.79
N THR A 84 -8.17 -6.28 2.50
CA THR A 84 -7.60 -7.15 3.54
C THR A 84 -6.59 -6.41 4.41
N GLN A 85 -5.82 -5.48 3.84
CA GLN A 85 -4.94 -4.59 4.61
C GLN A 85 -5.72 -3.65 5.54
N LEU A 86 -6.96 -3.34 5.17
CA LEU A 86 -7.91 -2.56 5.98
C LEU A 86 -8.65 -3.43 7.02
N ASN A 87 -8.26 -4.69 7.22
CA ASN A 87 -8.87 -5.65 8.13
C ASN A 87 -10.40 -5.79 7.93
N TYR A 88 -10.87 -5.69 6.68
CA TYR A 88 -12.29 -5.73 6.35
C TYR A 88 -13.15 -4.68 7.09
N SER A 89 -12.55 -3.57 7.55
CA SER A 89 -13.25 -2.52 8.28
C SER A 89 -13.80 -1.46 7.32
N PRO A 90 -15.13 -1.26 7.23
CA PRO A 90 -15.73 -0.20 6.42
C PRO A 90 -15.33 1.20 6.90
N LEU A 91 -15.11 1.37 8.20
CA LEU A 91 -14.72 2.66 8.77
C LEU A 91 -13.30 3.06 8.33
N LEU A 92 -12.37 2.10 8.34
CA LEU A 92 -11.02 2.33 7.83
C LEU A 92 -11.05 2.59 6.33
N LEU A 93 -11.88 1.88 5.56
CA LEU A 93 -12.06 2.12 4.12
C LEU A 93 -12.49 3.56 3.84
N ILE A 94 -13.55 4.02 4.52
CA ILE A 94 -14.03 5.41 4.37
C ILE A 94 -12.94 6.39 4.77
N GLY A 95 -12.26 6.15 5.90
CA GLY A 95 -11.15 6.99 6.36
C GLY A 95 -10.00 7.06 5.34
N THR A 96 -9.62 5.94 4.73
CA THR A 96 -8.59 5.89 3.69
C THR A 96 -9.03 6.61 2.41
N LEU A 97 -10.27 6.41 1.97
CA LEU A 97 -10.79 7.12 0.79
C LEU A 97 -10.84 8.63 1.03
N LEU A 98 -11.34 9.07 2.19
CA LEU A 98 -11.34 10.48 2.56
C LEU A 98 -9.91 11.03 2.67
N GLY A 99 -8.99 10.29 3.29
CA GLY A 99 -7.59 10.67 3.38
C GLY A 99 -6.94 10.82 2.00
N LEU A 100 -7.16 9.87 1.10
CA LEU A 100 -6.69 9.94 -0.28
C LEU A 100 -7.30 11.13 -1.03
N THR A 101 -8.60 11.37 -0.90
CA THR A 101 -9.26 12.54 -1.50
C THR A 101 -8.68 13.85 -0.96
N ILE A 102 -8.50 13.97 0.35
CA ILE A 102 -7.96 15.17 0.97
C ILE A 102 -6.52 15.43 0.53
N VAL A 103 -5.66 14.41 0.60
CA VAL A 103 -4.23 14.55 0.30
C VAL A 103 -4.00 14.79 -1.19
N TYR A 104 -4.68 14.05 -2.07
CA TYR A 104 -4.35 14.02 -3.49
C TYR A 104 -5.27 14.87 -4.37
N LEU A 105 -6.53 15.10 -3.99
CA LEU A 105 -7.51 15.80 -4.84
C LEU A 105 -7.78 17.24 -4.40
N VAL A 106 -7.59 17.61 -3.12
CA VAL A 106 -7.90 18.97 -2.65
C VAL A 106 -7.03 20.03 -3.34
N ALA A 107 -5.74 19.77 -3.52
CA ALA A 107 -4.83 20.72 -4.17
C ALA A 107 -5.22 21.03 -5.64
N PRO A 108 -5.41 20.04 -6.53
CA PRO A 108 -5.84 20.31 -7.90
C PRO A 108 -7.26 20.87 -7.98
N ILE A 109 -8.20 20.39 -7.15
CA ILE A 109 -9.57 20.95 -7.12
C ILE A 109 -9.54 22.41 -6.65
N GLY A 110 -8.78 22.72 -5.62
CA GLY A 110 -8.62 24.08 -5.09
C GLY A 110 -8.03 25.04 -6.11
N LEU A 111 -7.04 24.59 -6.90
CA LEU A 111 -6.48 25.37 -7.99
C LEU A 111 -7.52 25.64 -9.09
N ILE A 112 -8.26 24.62 -9.53
CA ILE A 112 -9.28 24.76 -10.58
C ILE A 112 -10.43 25.66 -10.10
N MET A 113 -10.93 25.45 -8.89
CA MET A 113 -11.99 26.26 -8.30
C MET A 113 -11.54 27.70 -8.06
N GLY A 114 -10.29 27.91 -7.62
CA GLY A 114 -9.70 29.23 -7.49
C GLY A 114 -9.63 29.99 -8.81
N LEU A 115 -9.31 29.31 -9.91
CA LEU A 115 -9.33 29.88 -11.26
C LEU A 115 -10.76 30.26 -11.71
N ILE A 116 -11.74 29.38 -11.47
CA ILE A 116 -13.14 29.60 -11.85
C ILE A 116 -13.74 30.78 -11.07
N ILE A 117 -13.50 30.83 -9.76
CA ILE A 117 -14.02 31.88 -8.87
C ILE A 117 -13.17 33.16 -8.95
N GLN A 118 -12.07 33.14 -9.72
CA GLN A 118 -11.04 34.20 -9.78
C GLN A 118 -10.49 34.58 -8.40
N ASN A 119 -10.43 33.62 -7.47
CA ASN A 119 -9.85 33.81 -6.15
C ASN A 119 -8.36 33.51 -6.19
N THR A 120 -7.55 34.57 -6.22
CA THR A 120 -6.09 34.50 -6.28
C THR A 120 -5.49 33.70 -5.13
N VAL A 121 -6.05 33.79 -3.92
CA VAL A 121 -5.52 33.08 -2.73
C VAL A 121 -5.69 31.57 -2.88
N MET A 122 -6.87 31.12 -3.31
CA MET A 122 -7.13 29.68 -3.54
C MET A 122 -6.25 29.12 -4.66
N THR A 123 -6.09 29.88 -5.76
CA THR A 123 -5.25 29.47 -6.88
C THR A 123 -3.78 29.32 -6.48
N ILE A 124 -3.23 30.31 -5.75
CA ILE A 124 -1.85 30.28 -5.28
C ILE A 124 -1.63 29.13 -4.29
N LEU A 125 -2.51 29.00 -3.29
CA LEU A 125 -2.38 27.93 -2.29
C LEU A 125 -2.50 26.54 -2.92
N GLY A 126 -3.50 26.32 -3.79
CA GLY A 126 -3.66 25.06 -4.51
C GLY A 126 -2.45 24.72 -5.38
N GLY A 127 -1.89 25.72 -6.07
CA GLY A 127 -0.68 25.57 -6.87
C GLY A 127 0.55 25.23 -6.04
N ILE A 128 0.78 25.94 -4.93
CA ILE A 128 1.91 25.69 -4.01
C ILE A 128 1.79 24.29 -3.39
N THR A 129 0.60 23.89 -2.93
CA THR A 129 0.39 22.56 -2.36
C THR A 129 0.66 21.47 -3.39
N TRP A 130 0.19 21.63 -4.63
CA TRP A 130 0.45 20.65 -5.69
C TRP A 130 1.94 20.59 -6.06
N LEU A 131 2.64 21.73 -6.07
CA LEU A 131 4.08 21.79 -6.29
C LEU A 131 4.85 21.08 -5.18
N LEU A 132 4.56 21.37 -3.91
CA LEU A 132 5.16 20.71 -2.75
C LEU A 132 4.96 19.20 -2.81
N MET A 133 3.74 18.77 -3.11
CA MET A 133 3.41 17.34 -3.27
C MET A 133 4.23 16.69 -4.39
N SER A 134 4.40 17.38 -5.52
CA SER A 134 5.20 16.91 -6.64
C SER A 134 6.68 16.80 -6.27
N ILE A 135 7.23 17.80 -5.56
CA ILE A 135 8.61 17.81 -5.07
C ILE A 135 8.87 16.67 -4.10
N SER A 136 7.94 16.42 -3.16
CA SER A 136 8.05 15.31 -2.20
C SER A 136 8.10 13.92 -2.87
N TYR A 137 7.59 13.79 -4.09
CA TYR A 137 7.57 12.53 -4.84
C TYR A 137 8.75 12.35 -5.81
N LEU A 138 9.50 13.41 -6.10
CA LEU A 138 10.74 13.34 -6.87
C LEU A 138 11.78 12.32 -6.36
N PRO A 139 12.09 12.19 -5.04
CA PRO A 139 13.05 11.19 -4.58
C PRO A 139 12.60 9.77 -4.92
N THR A 140 11.29 9.49 -4.85
CA THR A 140 10.71 8.21 -5.22
C THR A 140 10.87 7.94 -6.72
N LEU A 141 10.55 8.92 -7.58
CA LEU A 141 10.71 8.77 -9.03
C LEU A 141 12.17 8.57 -9.43
N LYS A 142 13.10 9.29 -8.79
CA LYS A 142 14.53 9.17 -9.04
C LYS A 142 15.06 7.79 -8.66
N LEU A 143 14.60 7.24 -7.54
CA LEU A 143 14.94 5.89 -7.11
C LEU A 143 14.46 4.83 -8.11
N TYR A 144 13.24 4.97 -8.63
CA TYR A 144 12.66 4.04 -9.61
C TYR A 144 13.02 4.38 -11.07
N GLN A 145 13.95 5.31 -11.32
CA GLN A 145 14.38 5.77 -12.65
C GLN A 145 13.22 6.13 -13.61
N CYS A 146 12.13 6.65 -13.06
CA CYS A 146 10.95 7.06 -13.82
C CYS A 146 11.06 8.52 -14.28
N SER A 147 10.36 8.87 -15.36
CA SER A 147 10.30 10.26 -15.85
C SER A 147 9.74 11.20 -14.77
N LEU A 148 10.40 12.35 -14.57
CA LEU A 148 9.94 13.36 -13.60
C LEU A 148 8.54 13.91 -13.94
N LEU A 149 8.10 13.81 -15.19
CA LEU A 149 6.77 14.22 -15.64
C LEU A 149 5.64 13.47 -14.91
N TRP A 150 5.90 12.26 -14.42
CA TRP A 150 4.95 11.49 -13.63
C TRP A 150 4.60 12.15 -12.29
N SER A 151 5.43 13.06 -11.79
CA SER A 151 5.14 13.80 -10.55
C SER A 151 3.87 14.64 -10.63
N LEU A 152 3.55 15.19 -11.79
CA LEU A 152 2.33 15.97 -12.01
C LEU A 152 1.08 15.08 -12.03
N THR A 153 1.22 13.82 -12.44
CA THR A 153 0.10 12.86 -12.52
C THR A 153 -0.22 12.17 -11.19
N LEU A 154 0.49 12.50 -10.12
CA LEU A 154 0.24 11.99 -8.76
C LEU A 154 -1.23 12.02 -8.31
N PRO A 155 -1.99 13.13 -8.50
CA PRO A 155 -3.41 13.15 -8.15
C PRO A 155 -4.21 12.05 -8.84
N LEU A 156 -3.90 11.79 -10.12
CA LEU A 156 -4.55 10.74 -10.91
C LEU A 156 -4.18 9.35 -10.39
N ILE A 157 -2.92 9.14 -10.00
CA ILE A 157 -2.46 7.89 -9.39
C ILE A 157 -3.19 7.64 -8.06
N GLY A 158 -3.31 8.66 -7.21
CA GLY A 158 -4.05 8.58 -5.95
C GLY A 158 -5.53 8.27 -6.15
N LEU A 159 -6.15 8.87 -7.17
CA LEU A 159 -7.53 8.57 -7.56
C LEU A 159 -7.70 7.12 -8.01
N LEU A 160 -6.83 6.64 -8.91
CA LEU A 160 -6.84 5.24 -9.37
C LEU A 160 -6.66 4.27 -8.20
N TYR A 161 -5.73 4.56 -7.28
CA TYR A 161 -5.52 3.75 -6.09
C TYR A 161 -6.76 3.72 -5.17
N GLY A 162 -7.43 4.87 -5.02
CA GLY A 162 -8.72 4.95 -4.31
C GLY A 162 -9.79 4.08 -4.95
N LEU A 163 -9.92 4.12 -6.29
CA LEU A 163 -10.87 3.28 -7.02
C LEU A 163 -10.53 1.78 -6.90
N MET A 164 -9.27 1.41 -7.00
CA MET A 164 -8.81 0.02 -6.78
C MET A 164 -9.15 -0.46 -5.37
N THR A 165 -9.01 0.41 -4.38
CA THR A 165 -9.34 0.11 -2.97
C THR A 165 -10.85 -0.06 -2.78
N LEU A 166 -11.66 0.78 -3.42
CA LEU A 166 -13.12 0.66 -3.42
C LEU A 166 -13.57 -0.62 -4.13
N ASP A 167 -12.99 -0.93 -5.29
CA ASP A 167 -13.26 -2.16 -6.04
C ASP A 167 -12.87 -3.41 -5.22
N SER A 168 -11.79 -3.34 -4.44
CA SER A 168 -11.42 -4.39 -3.49
C SER A 168 -12.53 -4.69 -2.47
N ALA A 169 -13.07 -3.64 -1.84
CA ALA A 169 -14.16 -3.76 -0.88
C ALA A 169 -15.43 -4.29 -1.55
N TRP A 170 -15.76 -3.78 -2.75
CA TRP A 170 -16.92 -4.21 -3.49
C TRP A 170 -16.85 -5.68 -3.92
N ARG A 171 -15.69 -6.15 -4.39
CA ARG A 171 -15.44 -7.58 -4.69
C ARG A 171 -15.60 -8.44 -3.46
N HIS A 172 -15.17 -7.98 -2.29
CA HIS A 172 -15.37 -8.69 -1.03
C HIS A 172 -16.85 -8.80 -0.65
N TRP A 173 -17.61 -7.71 -0.71
CA TRP A 173 -19.05 -7.73 -0.44
C TRP A 173 -19.85 -8.63 -1.40
N ARG A 174 -19.37 -8.83 -2.64
CA ARG A 174 -19.95 -9.78 -3.59
C ARG A 174 -19.51 -11.23 -3.38
N GLY A 175 -18.82 -11.56 -2.29
CA GLY A 175 -18.32 -12.90 -1.98
C GLY A 175 -17.16 -13.37 -2.87
N LYS A 176 -16.53 -12.44 -3.62
CA LYS A 176 -15.38 -12.72 -4.50
C LYS A 176 -14.05 -12.22 -3.93
N GLY A 177 -14.06 -11.54 -2.79
CA GLY A 177 -12.87 -10.99 -2.15
C GLY A 177 -12.14 -12.07 -1.36
N GLY A 178 -11.11 -12.65 -1.99
CA GLY A 178 -10.31 -13.74 -1.42
C GLY A 178 -9.82 -14.75 -2.47
N GLY A 179 -10.25 -14.62 -3.72
CA GLY A 179 -9.87 -15.53 -4.80
C GLY A 179 -8.36 -15.53 -5.07
N TRP A 180 -7.64 -16.49 -4.50
CA TRP A 180 -6.29 -16.87 -4.91
C TRP A 180 -6.35 -18.33 -5.42
N LYS A 181 -6.02 -18.54 -6.71
CA LYS A 181 -6.06 -19.85 -7.40
C LYS A 181 -7.40 -20.62 -7.27
N GLY A 182 -8.54 -19.96 -7.49
CA GLY A 182 -9.84 -20.65 -7.52
C GLY A 182 -10.36 -21.12 -6.16
N ARG A 183 -9.70 -20.76 -5.05
CA ARG A 183 -10.20 -21.02 -3.70
C ARG A 183 -10.88 -19.76 -3.17
N VAL A 184 -12.19 -19.85 -2.99
CA VAL A 184 -12.98 -18.88 -2.21
C VAL A 184 -12.87 -19.35 -0.77
N TYR A 185 -12.21 -18.57 0.09
CA TYR A 185 -12.24 -18.84 1.53
C TYR A 185 -13.64 -18.48 2.02
N VAL A 186 -14.49 -19.49 2.13
CA VAL A 186 -15.77 -19.39 2.83
C VAL A 186 -15.43 -19.38 4.31
N ASN A 187 -15.62 -18.24 4.97
CA ASN A 187 -15.58 -18.16 6.44
C ASN A 187 -16.69 -19.08 6.99
N SER A 188 -16.30 -20.05 7.81
CA SER A 188 -17.16 -20.73 8.78
C SER A 188 -17.10 -20.01 10.12
#